data_AF-A0AAV4HYV9-F1
#
_entry.id   AF-A0AAV4HYV9-F1
#
_cell.length_a   1.000
_cell.length_b   1.000
_cell.length_c   1.000
_cell.angle_alpha   90.00
_cell.angle_beta   90.00
_cell.angle_gamma   90.00
#
_symmetry.space_group_name_H-M   'P 1'
#
loop_
_entity.id
_entity.type
_entity.pdbx_description
1 polymer ?
#
loop_
_entity_poly.entity_id
_entity_poly.type
_entity_poly.pdbx_seq_one_letter_code
_entity_poly.pdbx_strand_id
1 'polypeptide(L)'
;MTKKNILRARGHLKKTNIFINEDYTARVRQSRKKLSPFLTKYRSEGKRANPAYDYLIVDGERYDFDPESDSIYSARRPRRDSGPYKSCNRVPIDSRERQNRTPNPTPANR
;
A
#
# COMPACT_ATOMS: atom_id res chain seq x y z
N MET A 1 16.13 -2.51 -24.48
CA MET A 1 15.35 -1.35 -23.98
C MET A 1 13.97 -1.84 -23.54
N THR A 2 13.55 -1.59 -22.29
CA THR A 2 12.28 -2.14 -21.75
C THR A 2 11.15 -1.10 -21.78
N LYS A 3 9.89 -1.56 -21.82
CA LYS A 3 8.70 -0.71 -21.70
C LYS A 3 8.76 0.25 -20.51
N LYS A 4 9.24 -0.25 -19.36
CA LYS A 4 9.40 0.55 -18.12
C LYS A 4 10.38 1.70 -18.30
N ASN A 5 11.47 1.48 -19.03
CA ASN A 5 12.47 2.53 -19.29
C ASN A 5 11.88 3.63 -20.20
N ILE A 6 11.10 3.26 -21.21
CA ILE A 6 10.41 4.21 -22.10
C ILE A 6 9.42 5.06 -21.31
N LEU A 7 8.55 4.43 -20.50
CA LEU A 7 7.54 5.15 -19.70
C LEU A 7 8.16 6.05 -18.62
N ARG A 8 9.38 5.75 -18.14
CA ARG A 8 10.14 6.64 -17.25
C ARG A 8 10.75 7.81 -18.01
N ALA A 9 11.33 7.55 -19.17
CA ALA A 9 12.01 8.55 -19.99
C ALA A 9 11.04 9.53 -20.68
N ARG A 10 9.74 9.18 -20.80
CA ARG A 10 8.75 10.01 -21.52
C ARG A 10 8.65 11.45 -21.02
N GLY A 11 8.92 11.70 -19.74
CA GLY A 11 8.89 13.05 -19.16
C GLY A 11 9.99 13.96 -19.69
N HIS A 12 11.01 13.41 -20.37
CA HIS A 12 12.09 14.16 -21.00
C HIS A 12 11.79 14.59 -22.44
N LEU A 13 10.67 14.16 -23.04
CA LEU A 13 10.22 14.68 -24.33
C LEU A 13 9.74 16.13 -24.15
N LYS A 14 10.69 17.07 -24.15
CA LYS A 14 10.40 18.51 -24.07
C LYS A 14 10.04 19.06 -25.44
N LYS A 15 9.17 20.06 -25.48
CA LYS A 15 8.78 20.81 -26.68
C LYS A 15 8.14 19.97 -27.80
N THR A 16 7.50 18.85 -27.44
CA THR A 16 6.69 18.05 -28.36
C THR A 16 5.28 17.88 -27.80
N ASN A 17 4.30 17.76 -28.67
CA ASN A 17 2.89 17.50 -28.30
C ASN A 17 2.57 16.00 -28.23
N ILE A 18 3.59 15.17 -27.94
CA ILE A 18 3.48 13.71 -27.98
C ILE A 18 3.29 13.18 -26.56
N PHE A 19 2.22 12.41 -26.35
CA PHE A 19 1.92 11.79 -25.07
C PHE A 19 2.06 10.27 -25.17
N ILE A 20 3.08 9.73 -24.49
CA ILE A 20 3.28 8.28 -24.41
C ILE A 20 2.61 7.79 -23.14
N ASN A 21 1.50 7.07 -23.27
CA ASN A 21 0.79 6.47 -22.13
C ASN A 21 0.93 4.95 -22.12
N GLU A 22 0.68 4.36 -20.95
CA GLU A 22 0.58 2.91 -20.87
C GLU A 22 -0.73 2.45 -21.50
N ASP A 23 -0.65 1.46 -22.38
CA ASP A 23 -1.83 0.83 -22.97
C ASP A 23 -2.46 -0.14 -21.96
N TYR A 24 -3.54 0.32 -21.34
CA TYR A 24 -4.31 -0.45 -20.38
C TYR A 24 -5.53 -1.09 -21.05
N THR A 25 -5.88 -2.29 -20.62
CA THR A 25 -7.13 -2.96 -21.02
C THR A 25 -8.35 -2.09 -20.67
N ALA A 26 -9.46 -2.28 -21.39
CA ALA A 26 -10.67 -1.50 -21.20
C ALA A 26 -11.17 -1.54 -19.74
N ARG A 27 -11.12 -2.71 -19.11
CA ARG A 27 -11.45 -2.92 -17.69
C ARG A 27 -10.63 -2.00 -16.78
N VAL A 28 -9.30 -1.99 -16.96
CA VAL A 28 -8.40 -1.18 -16.12
C VAL A 28 -8.64 0.32 -16.35
N ARG A 29 -8.89 0.74 -17.61
CA ARG A 29 -9.25 2.13 -17.91
C ARG A 29 -10.52 2.57 -17.19
N GLN A 30 -11.54 1.71 -17.13
CA GLN A 30 -12.77 1.98 -16.39
C GLN A 30 -12.51 2.09 -14.88
N SER A 31 -11.77 1.15 -14.28
CA SER A 31 -11.40 1.24 -12.86
C SER A 31 -10.65 2.53 -12.55
N ARG A 32 -9.68 2.92 -13.37
CA ARG A 32 -8.93 4.18 -13.20
C ARG A 32 -9.81 5.42 -13.29
N LYS A 33 -10.81 5.41 -14.18
CA LYS A 33 -11.80 6.50 -14.28
C LYS A 33 -12.59 6.64 -12.97
N LYS A 34 -13.01 5.51 -12.37
CA LYS A 34 -13.71 5.47 -11.08
C LYS A 34 -12.82 5.88 -9.90
N LEU A 35 -11.52 5.58 -9.95
CA LEU A 35 -10.55 6.00 -8.93
C LEU A 35 -10.21 7.50 -8.96
N SER A 36 -10.40 8.15 -10.12
CA SER A 36 -10.06 9.56 -10.32
C SER A 36 -10.68 10.53 -9.30
N PRO A 37 -11.98 10.48 -8.95
CA PRO A 37 -12.56 11.34 -7.92
C PRO A 37 -11.91 11.14 -6.54
N PHE A 38 -11.66 9.89 -6.12
CA PHE A 38 -11.02 9.60 -4.84
C PHE A 38 -9.58 10.09 -4.79
N LEU A 39 -8.86 9.97 -5.90
CA LEU A 39 -7.50 10.52 -6.03
C LEU A 39 -7.49 12.03 -5.81
N THR A 40 -8.40 12.76 -6.46
CA THR A 40 -8.54 14.22 -6.29
C THR A 40 -8.87 14.58 -4.85
N LYS A 41 -9.82 13.86 -4.24
CA LYS A 41 -10.21 14.04 -2.84
C LYS A 41 -9.01 13.91 -1.89
N TYR A 42 -8.26 12.82 -1.95
CA TYR A 42 -7.09 12.65 -1.07
C TYR A 42 -5.98 13.66 -1.29
N ARG A 43 -5.77 14.11 -2.54
CA ARG A 43 -4.82 15.17 -2.83
C ARG A 43 -5.28 16.51 -2.26
N SER A 44 -6.57 16.82 -2.31
CA SER A 44 -7.12 18.02 -1.66
C SER A 44 -7.01 17.97 -0.14
N GLU A 45 -7.03 16.78 0.47
CA GLU A 45 -6.75 16.57 1.90
C GLU A 45 -5.25 16.67 2.25
N GLY A 46 -4.37 16.94 1.28
CA GLY A 46 -2.92 17.05 1.50
C GLY A 46 -2.18 15.69 1.55
N LYS A 47 -2.86 14.58 1.29
CA LYS A 47 -2.26 13.23 1.30
C LYS A 47 -1.49 12.94 0.02
N ARG A 48 -0.45 12.10 0.12
CA ARG A 48 0.33 11.65 -1.05
C ARG A 48 -0.39 10.49 -1.74
N ALA A 49 -1.33 10.83 -2.62
CA ALA A 49 -2.12 9.85 -3.37
C ALA A 49 -1.68 9.72 -4.83
N ASN A 50 -1.49 8.47 -5.30
CA ASN A 50 -1.13 8.14 -6.68
C ASN A 50 -1.88 6.88 -7.18
N PRO A 51 -2.36 6.86 -8.44
CA PRO A 51 -2.97 5.68 -9.02
C PRO A 51 -1.91 4.71 -9.55
N ALA A 52 -2.01 3.44 -9.16
CA ALA A 52 -1.15 2.35 -9.60
C ALA A 52 -2.00 1.27 -10.26
N TYR A 53 -1.81 1.03 -11.56
CA TYR A 53 -2.61 0.11 -12.37
C TYR A 53 -4.13 0.32 -12.18
N ASP A 54 -4.80 -0.50 -11.38
CA ASP A 54 -6.23 -0.51 -11.05
C ASP A 54 -6.58 -0.18 -9.59
N TYR A 55 -5.62 0.33 -8.79
CA TYR A 55 -5.80 0.72 -7.38
C TYR A 55 -5.14 2.07 -7.06
N LEU A 56 -5.37 2.57 -5.84
CA LEU A 56 -4.73 3.77 -5.31
C LEU A 56 -3.66 3.43 -4.27
N ILE A 57 -2.60 4.23 -4.25
CA ILE A 57 -1.63 4.26 -3.16
C ILE A 57 -1.77 5.61 -2.47
N VAL A 58 -2.17 5.62 -1.20
CA VAL A 58 -2.32 6.83 -0.37
C VAL A 58 -1.40 6.69 0.82
N ASP A 59 -0.43 7.60 0.95
CA ASP A 59 0.57 7.61 2.05
C ASP A 59 1.29 6.26 2.26
N GLY A 60 1.44 5.49 1.18
CA GLY A 60 2.10 4.17 1.20
C GLY A 60 1.19 2.98 1.50
N GLU A 61 -0.12 3.21 1.66
CA GLU A 61 -1.15 2.18 1.80
C GLU A 61 -1.93 1.97 0.51
N ARG A 62 -2.30 0.72 0.25
CA ARG A 62 -3.07 0.33 -0.94
C ARG A 62 -4.56 0.45 -0.65
N TYR A 63 -5.29 1.08 -1.54
CA TYR A 63 -6.74 1.19 -1.52
C TYR A 63 -7.31 0.62 -2.82
N ASP A 64 -8.17 -0.39 -2.69
CA ASP A 64 -8.87 -1.01 -3.81
C ASP A 64 -10.28 -0.41 -3.93
N PHE A 65 -10.81 -0.44 -5.15
CA PHE A 65 -12.16 0.05 -5.45
C PHE A 65 -13.17 -1.10 -5.40
N ASP A 66 -14.22 -0.94 -4.60
CA ASP A 66 -15.36 -1.83 -4.56
C ASP A 66 -16.46 -1.33 -5.53
N PRO A 67 -16.77 -2.07 -6.60
CA PRO A 67 -17.81 -1.67 -7.54
C PRO A 67 -19.24 -1.78 -6.98
N GLU A 68 -19.47 -2.55 -5.91
CA GLU A 68 -20.81 -2.74 -5.35
C GLU A 68 -21.20 -1.57 -4.44
N SER A 69 -20.28 -1.14 -3.57
CA SER A 69 -20.50 -0.04 -2.63
C SER A 69 -20.06 1.34 -3.15
N ASP A 70 -19.51 1.41 -4.37
CA ASP A 70 -18.90 2.62 -4.97
C ASP A 70 -17.96 3.35 -4.01
N SER A 71 -17.18 2.57 -3.26
CA SER A 71 -16.29 3.07 -2.22
C SER A 71 -14.92 2.42 -2.32
N ILE A 72 -13.95 3.02 -1.65
CA ILE A 72 -12.58 2.50 -1.59
C ILE A 72 -12.29 2.00 -0.19
N TYR A 73 -11.61 0.87 -0.10
CA TYR A 73 -11.22 0.25 1.17
C TYR A 73 -9.72 0.02 1.20
N SER A 74 -9.13 0.09 2.39
CA SER A 74 -7.72 -0.26 2.54
C SER A 74 -7.56 -1.76 2.31
N ALA A 75 -6.77 -2.11 1.31
CA ALA A 75 -6.36 -3.48 1.10
C ALA A 75 -5.46 -3.84 2.28
N ARG A 76 -5.97 -4.63 3.24
CA ARG A 76 -5.15 -5.14 4.34
C ARG A 76 -3.94 -5.82 3.69
N ARG A 77 -2.74 -5.32 3.95
CA ARG A 77 -1.52 -6.01 3.53
C ARG A 77 -1.65 -7.45 4.03
N PRO A 78 -1.57 -8.51 3.18
CA PRO A 78 -1.17 -9.79 3.73
C PRO A 78 0.15 -9.50 4.45
N ARG A 79 0.20 -9.81 5.75
CA ARG A 79 1.43 -9.66 6.53
C ARG A 79 2.52 -10.35 5.74
N ARG A 80 3.66 -9.68 5.54
CA ARG A 80 4.84 -10.29 4.88
C ARG A 80 5.46 -11.44 5.70
N ASP A 81 4.81 -11.84 6.80
CA ASP A 81 5.23 -12.90 7.71
C ASP A 81 4.45 -14.22 7.52
N SER A 82 3.92 -14.50 6.33
CA SER A 82 3.61 -15.90 5.98
C SER A 82 4.85 -16.55 5.38
N GLY A 83 5.87 -16.72 6.22
CA GLY A 83 6.83 -17.80 6.06
C GLY A 83 6.09 -19.14 6.07
N PRO A 84 6.62 -20.17 5.40
CA PRO A 84 5.85 -21.35 5.07
C PRO A 84 5.65 -22.19 6.33
N TYR A 85 4.48 -22.83 6.42
CA TYR A 85 4.10 -23.86 7.38
C TYR A 85 3.31 -23.41 8.63
N LYS A 86 2.27 -24.21 8.86
CA LYS A 86 1.22 -24.14 9.88
C LYS A 86 1.77 -23.92 11.30
N SER A 87 1.11 -23.07 12.08
CA SER A 87 0.99 -23.31 13.53
C SER A 87 -0.16 -22.51 14.12
N CYS A 88 -0.97 -23.22 14.90
CA CYS A 88 -2.20 -22.80 15.55
C CYS A 88 -1.93 -21.89 16.77
N ASN A 89 -3.05 -21.37 17.31
CA ASN A 89 -3.23 -20.77 18.64
C ASN A 89 -3.05 -19.24 18.69
N ARG A 90 -4.14 -18.53 18.33
CA ARG A 90 -4.36 -17.13 18.74
C ARG A 90 -4.66 -17.09 20.22
N VAL A 91 -3.79 -16.45 21.00
CA VAL A 91 -4.16 -15.91 22.32
C VAL A 91 -4.51 -14.43 22.12
N PRO A 92 -5.64 -13.92 22.65
CA PRO A 92 -5.99 -12.50 22.58
C PRO A 92 -4.94 -11.61 23.25
N ILE A 93 -4.78 -10.39 22.74
CA ILE A 93 -3.70 -9.43 23.11
C ILE A 93 -3.85 -8.89 24.55
N ASP A 94 -4.96 -9.15 25.23
CA ASP A 94 -5.28 -8.54 26.53
C ASP A 94 -4.82 -9.36 27.74
N SER A 95 -3.57 -9.84 27.69
CA SER A 95 -2.90 -10.49 28.82
C SER A 95 -1.54 -9.84 29.08
N ARG A 96 -1.45 -8.52 28.96
CA ARG A 96 -0.25 -7.77 29.38
C ARG A 96 -0.29 -7.57 30.90
N GLU A 97 -0.20 -8.64 31.66
CA GLU A 97 0.37 -8.55 32.99
C GLU A 97 1.86 -8.25 32.83
N ARG A 98 2.19 -6.98 33.11
CA ARG A 98 3.54 -6.46 33.15
C ARG A 98 4.26 -7.10 34.34
N GLN A 99 4.82 -8.29 34.16
CA GLN A 99 5.64 -8.94 35.20
C GLN A 99 6.83 -8.04 35.52
N ASN A 100 6.77 -7.41 36.69
CA ASN A 100 7.85 -6.62 37.27
C ASN A 100 9.07 -7.53 37.45
N ARG A 101 10.10 -7.34 36.62
CA ARG A 101 11.37 -8.03 36.77
C ARG A 101 12.06 -7.46 38.02
N THR A 102 12.12 -8.23 39.09
CA THR A 102 13.05 -7.96 40.20
C THR A 102 14.48 -8.11 39.69
N PRO A 103 15.41 -7.20 40.01
CA PRO A 103 16.81 -7.36 39.64
C PRO A 103 17.45 -8.50 40.44
N ASN A 104 18.21 -9.36 39.76
CA ASN A 104 18.94 -10.47 40.36
C ASN A 104 20.02 -9.94 41.34
N PRO A 105 20.21 -10.57 42.52
CA PRO A 105 21.26 -10.17 43.44
C PRO A 105 22.65 -10.55 42.89
N THR A 106 23.59 -9.62 43.01
CA THR A 106 24.99 -9.77 42.61
C THR A 106 25.70 -10.79 43.53
N PRO A 107 26.47 -11.75 42.99
CA PRO A 107 27.23 -12.67 43.83
C PRO A 107 28.38 -11.93 44.53
N ALA A 108 28.49 -12.14 45.84
CA ALA A 108 29.60 -11.63 46.64
C ALA A 108 30.86 -12.45 46.37
N ASN A 109 31.91 -11.82 45.85
CA ASN A 109 33.24 -12.43 45.80
C ASN A 109 33.83 -12.48 47.21
N ARG A 110 34.39 -13.63 47.57
CA ARG A 110 35.12 -13.88 48.82
C ARG A 110 36.54 -14.29 48.51
#